data_AF-A0A520DFI6-F1
#
_entry.id   AF-A0A520DFI6-F1
#
_cell.length_a   1.000
_cell.length_b   1.000
_cell.length_c   1.000
_cell.angle_alpha   90.00
_cell.angle_beta   90.00
_cell.angle_gamma   90.00
#
_symmetry.space_group_name_H-M   'P 1'
#
loop_
_entity.id
_entity.type
_entity.pdbx_description
1 polymer ?
#
loop_
_entity_poly.entity_id
_entity_poly.type
_entity_poly.pdbx_seq_one_letter_code
_entity_poly.pdbx_strand_id
1 'polypeptide(L)'
;MYTTVLSYISLYIRKGNIAPTVAEVWSYYKYYFLRMAGSGFLMTLLLSVGFIFCLIPGVYLMPAFTLFFPIMIMENGSFSYSFSRSFKILKDNWWITLATIIVVMIITMCATMIVQIPSYVVLMISAFTHLEQPITKSYAIIVSLSQYLAMLLMIIPITSGALIYYNLVERLENGGLLNRINNLGQQGYQAPTENIPEEY
;
A
#
# COMPACT_ATOMS: atom_id res chain seq x y z
N MET A 1 -4.48 5.71 -7.14
CA MET A 1 -3.17 5.32 -6.57
C MET A 1 -3.26 3.97 -5.84
N TYR A 2 -4.01 3.86 -4.75
CA TYR A 2 -4.09 2.64 -3.92
C TYR A 2 -4.42 1.36 -4.73
N THR A 3 -5.54 1.35 -5.45
CA THR A 3 -5.95 0.23 -6.32
C THR A 3 -4.91 -0.09 -7.39
N THR A 4 -4.29 0.92 -7.98
CA THR A 4 -3.30 0.76 -9.06
C THR A 4 -2.04 0.07 -8.55
N VAL A 5 -1.49 0.52 -7.42
CA VAL A 5 -0.28 -0.07 -6.81
C VAL A 5 -0.55 -1.51 -6.38
N LEU A 6 -1.66 -1.78 -5.71
CA LEU A 6 -2.02 -3.15 -5.33
C LEU A 6 -2.31 -4.04 -6.54
N SER A 7 -2.95 -3.53 -7.59
CA SER A 7 -3.17 -4.27 -8.83
C SER A 7 -1.84 -4.63 -9.50
N TYR A 8 -0.89 -3.69 -9.53
CA TYR A 8 0.46 -3.93 -10.02
C TYR A 8 1.16 -5.05 -9.22
N ILE A 9 1.15 -4.94 -7.88
CA ILE A 9 1.75 -5.96 -6.99
C ILE A 9 1.10 -7.34 -7.22
N SER A 10 -0.24 -7.38 -7.31
CA SER A 10 -0.98 -8.63 -7.52
C SER A 10 -0.61 -9.29 -8.85
N LEU A 11 -0.57 -8.51 -9.93
CA LEU A 11 -0.19 -9.01 -11.25
C LEU A 11 1.28 -9.44 -11.31
N TYR A 12 2.18 -8.67 -10.70
CA TYR A 12 3.61 -8.99 -10.65
C TYR A 12 3.86 -10.35 -9.99
N ILE A 13 3.18 -10.63 -8.87
CA ILE A 13 3.28 -11.90 -8.16
C ILE A 13 2.63 -13.03 -8.96
N ARG A 14 1.44 -12.80 -9.54
CA ARG A 14 0.73 -13.80 -10.37
C ARG A 14 1.50 -14.18 -11.62
N LYS A 15 2.29 -13.27 -12.19
CA LYS A 15 3.13 -13.52 -13.37
C LYS A 15 4.50 -14.14 -13.04
N GLY A 16 4.75 -14.49 -11.78
CA GLY A 16 6.02 -15.10 -11.38
C GLY A 16 7.20 -14.13 -11.43
N ASN A 17 7.02 -12.91 -10.91
CA ASN A 17 8.03 -11.84 -10.86
C ASN A 17 8.34 -11.17 -12.21
N ILE A 18 7.43 -11.27 -13.17
CA ILE A 18 7.52 -10.57 -14.46
C ILE A 18 6.71 -9.27 -14.38
N ALA A 19 7.32 -8.16 -14.81
CA ALA A 19 6.67 -6.85 -14.81
C ALA A 19 5.38 -6.85 -15.67
N PRO A 20 4.22 -6.48 -15.10
CA PRO A 20 2.98 -6.37 -15.84
C PRO A 20 2.99 -5.14 -16.75
N THR A 21 2.34 -5.26 -17.90
CA THR A 21 2.15 -4.16 -18.85
C THR A 21 1.09 -3.18 -18.35
N VAL A 22 1.13 -1.94 -18.84
CA VAL A 22 0.17 -0.90 -18.47
C VAL A 22 -1.27 -1.32 -18.79
N ALA A 23 -1.48 -2.00 -19.93
CA ALA A 23 -2.80 -2.48 -20.33
C ALA A 23 -3.37 -3.54 -19.36
N GLU A 24 -2.54 -4.46 -18.88
CA GLU A 24 -2.93 -5.46 -17.89
C GLU A 24 -3.32 -4.80 -16.56
N VAL A 25 -2.50 -3.88 -16.07
CA VAL A 25 -2.76 -3.13 -14.82
C VAL A 25 -4.06 -2.32 -14.95
N TRP A 26 -4.30 -1.71 -16.11
CA TRP A 26 -5.52 -0.94 -16.36
C TRP A 26 -6.79 -1.79 -16.36
N SER A 27 -6.74 -2.98 -16.97
CA SER A 27 -7.85 -3.93 -16.95
C SER A 27 -8.18 -4.37 -15.52
N TYR A 28 -7.15 -4.74 -14.76
CA TYR A 28 -7.29 -5.15 -13.36
C TYR A 28 -7.80 -4.00 -12.48
N TYR A 29 -7.27 -2.80 -12.67
CA TYR A 29 -7.72 -1.59 -11.99
C TYR A 29 -9.22 -1.34 -12.19
N LYS A 30 -9.71 -1.38 -13.44
CA LYS A 30 -11.13 -1.17 -13.75
C LYS A 30 -12.03 -2.17 -13.04
N TYR A 31 -11.62 -3.45 -13.03
CA TYR A 31 -12.36 -4.51 -12.36
C TYR A 31 -12.52 -4.24 -10.85
N TYR A 32 -11.46 -3.81 -10.16
CA TYR A 32 -11.51 -3.52 -8.73
C TYR A 32 -11.96 -2.10 -8.38
N PHE A 33 -11.99 -1.16 -9.32
CA PHE A 33 -12.18 0.26 -9.05
C PHE A 33 -13.46 0.54 -8.26
N LEU A 34 -14.62 0.08 -8.76
CA LEU A 34 -15.91 0.31 -8.10
C LEU A 34 -16.00 -0.41 -6.76
N ARG A 35 -15.48 -1.65 -6.67
CA ARG A 35 -15.49 -2.42 -5.42
C ARG A 35 -14.63 -1.75 -4.35
N MET A 36 -13.44 -1.28 -4.72
CA MET A 36 -12.53 -0.55 -3.83
C MET A 36 -13.11 0.80 -3.42
N ALA A 37 -13.69 1.55 -4.35
CA ALA A 37 -14.30 2.86 -4.06
C ALA A 37 -15.50 2.72 -3.11
N GLY A 38 -16.43 1.82 -3.41
CA GLY A 38 -17.58 1.54 -2.55
C GLY A 38 -17.15 1.03 -1.18
N SER A 39 -16.23 0.07 -1.15
CA SER A 39 -15.71 -0.46 0.12
C SER A 39 -14.98 0.59 0.94
N GLY A 40 -14.20 1.47 0.30
CA GLY A 40 -13.50 2.58 0.95
C GLY A 40 -14.45 3.60 1.56
N PHE A 41 -15.59 3.88 0.90
CA PHE A 41 -16.63 4.73 1.47
C PHE A 41 -17.26 4.13 2.73
N LEU A 42 -17.69 2.86 2.68
CA LEU A 42 -18.22 2.16 3.87
C LEU A 42 -17.21 2.11 5.00
N MET A 43 -15.97 1.81 4.67
CA MET A 43 -14.87 1.69 5.61
C MET A 43 -14.55 3.04 6.28
N THR A 44 -14.61 4.15 5.55
CA THR A 44 -14.47 5.50 6.12
C THR A 44 -15.61 5.78 7.10
N LEU A 45 -16.85 5.44 6.73
CA LEU A 45 -18.01 5.61 7.61
C LEU A 45 -17.88 4.80 8.92
N LEU A 46 -17.43 3.55 8.83
CA LEU A 46 -17.17 2.71 10.00
C LEU A 46 -16.11 3.31 10.94
N LEU A 47 -15.02 3.83 10.38
CA LEU A 47 -13.98 4.52 11.16
C LEU A 47 -14.53 5.79 11.81
N SER A 48 -15.24 6.64 11.05
CA SER A 48 -15.83 7.87 11.57
C SER A 48 -16.77 7.59 12.73
N VAL A 49 -17.68 6.62 12.57
CA VAL A 49 -18.58 6.16 13.63
C VAL A 49 -17.77 5.64 14.82
N GLY A 50 -16.76 4.81 14.59
CA GLY A 50 -15.87 4.31 15.63
C GLY A 50 -15.26 5.43 16.47
N PHE A 51 -14.65 6.43 15.82
CA PHE A 51 -14.05 7.59 16.49
C PHE A 51 -15.06 8.51 17.19
N ILE A 52 -16.27 8.66 16.65
CA ILE A 52 -17.35 9.44 17.27
C ILE A 52 -17.80 8.79 18.58
N PHE A 53 -17.96 7.46 18.59
CA PHE A 53 -18.45 6.76 19.77
C PHE A 53 -17.37 6.55 20.83
N CYS A 54 -16.12 6.27 20.47
CA CYS A 54 -14.97 6.18 21.38
C CYS A 54 -13.62 6.19 20.62
N LEU A 55 -12.55 6.77 21.18
CA LEU A 55 -11.21 6.72 20.56
C LEU A 55 -10.63 5.31 20.48
N ILE A 56 -10.90 4.47 21.49
CA ILE A 56 -10.38 3.09 21.60
C ILE A 56 -10.75 2.20 20.39
N PRO A 57 -12.02 2.06 19.98
CA PRO A 57 -12.37 1.28 18.80
C PRO A 57 -11.76 1.85 17.52
N GLY A 58 -11.65 3.18 17.38
CA GLY A 58 -10.99 3.79 16.22
C GLY A 58 -9.53 3.34 16.08
N VAL A 59 -8.77 3.35 17.18
CA VAL A 59 -7.38 2.85 17.21
C VAL A 59 -7.32 1.33 16.99
N TYR A 60 -8.27 0.57 17.54
CA TYR A 60 -8.31 -0.88 17.39
C TYR A 60 -8.48 -1.33 15.92
N LEU A 61 -9.26 -0.58 15.14
CA LEU A 61 -9.56 -0.88 13.74
C LEU A 61 -8.39 -0.56 12.78
N MET A 62 -7.45 0.31 13.17
CA MET A 62 -6.36 0.79 12.29
C MET A 62 -5.57 -0.34 11.60
N PRO A 63 -5.06 -1.37 12.31
CA PRO A 63 -4.26 -2.40 11.63
C PRO A 63 -5.08 -3.30 10.71
N ALA A 64 -6.33 -3.60 11.08
CA ALA A 64 -7.24 -4.35 10.23
C ALA A 64 -7.54 -3.58 8.93
N PHE A 65 -7.64 -2.26 9.00
CA PHE A 65 -7.88 -1.39 7.86
C PHE A 65 -6.74 -1.40 6.83
N THR A 66 -5.50 -1.40 7.32
CA THR A 66 -4.31 -1.52 6.47
C THR A 66 -4.30 -2.83 5.67
N LEU A 67 -4.83 -3.91 6.25
CA LEU A 67 -4.87 -5.24 5.63
C LEU A 67 -6.08 -5.45 4.73
N PHE A 68 -7.18 -4.74 4.98
CA PHE A 68 -8.44 -4.92 4.28
C PHE A 68 -8.31 -4.83 2.76
N PHE A 69 -7.69 -3.76 2.26
CA PHE A 69 -7.58 -3.53 0.83
C PHE A 69 -6.58 -4.48 0.13
N PRO A 70 -5.39 -4.79 0.71
CA PRO A 70 -4.56 -5.89 0.23
C PRO A 70 -5.33 -7.21 0.11
N ILE A 71 -6.06 -7.63 1.15
CA ILE A 71 -6.88 -8.86 1.12
C ILE A 71 -7.90 -8.79 -0.02
N MET A 72 -8.59 -7.66 -0.17
CA MET A 72 -9.60 -7.48 -1.20
C MET A 72 -9.03 -7.71 -2.61
N ILE A 73 -7.85 -7.19 -2.93
CA ILE A 73 -7.26 -7.36 -4.26
C ILE A 73 -6.54 -8.70 -4.41
N MET A 74 -5.75 -9.10 -3.42
CA MET A 74 -4.90 -10.29 -3.50
C MET A 74 -5.73 -11.58 -3.47
N GLU A 75 -6.72 -11.65 -2.58
CA GLU A 75 -7.60 -12.83 -2.42
C GLU A 75 -8.90 -12.71 -3.25
N ASN A 76 -9.08 -11.63 -4.02
CA ASN A 76 -10.35 -11.30 -4.69
C ASN A 76 -11.58 -11.35 -3.74
N GLY A 77 -11.40 -10.94 -2.49
CA GLY A 77 -12.42 -11.01 -1.44
C GLY A 77 -13.55 -9.98 -1.55
N SER A 78 -14.78 -10.38 -1.22
CA SER A 78 -15.88 -9.42 -1.02
C SER A 78 -15.65 -8.54 0.22
N PHE A 79 -16.40 -7.44 0.38
CA PHE A 79 -16.27 -6.56 1.55
C PHE A 79 -16.30 -7.33 2.88
N SER A 80 -17.36 -8.12 3.11
CA SER A 80 -17.54 -8.86 4.36
C SER A 80 -16.45 -9.90 4.59
N TYR A 81 -16.00 -10.55 3.51
CA TYR A 81 -14.91 -11.51 3.56
C TYR A 81 -13.60 -10.80 3.95
N SER A 82 -13.23 -9.74 3.24
CA SER A 82 -12.00 -8.99 3.48
C SER A 82 -11.98 -8.36 4.88
N PHE A 83 -13.12 -7.87 5.36
CA PHE A 83 -13.26 -7.34 6.71
C PHE A 83 -13.00 -8.42 7.76
N SER A 84 -13.72 -9.54 7.69
CA SER A 84 -13.57 -10.64 8.67
C SER A 84 -12.17 -11.27 8.62
N ARG A 85 -11.64 -11.46 7.41
CA ARG A 85 -10.31 -11.99 7.14
C ARG A 85 -9.22 -11.10 7.76
N SER A 86 -9.37 -9.77 7.69
CA SER A 86 -8.40 -8.83 8.25
C SER A 86 -8.21 -9.01 9.76
N PHE A 87 -9.28 -9.23 10.53
CA PHE A 87 -9.17 -9.54 11.97
C PHE A 87 -8.63 -10.94 12.22
N LYS A 88 -9.00 -11.92 11.37
CA LYS A 88 -8.53 -13.30 11.51
C LYS A 88 -7.01 -13.38 11.40
N ILE A 89 -6.40 -12.75 10.40
CA ILE A 89 -4.95 -12.80 10.20
C ILE A 89 -4.17 -11.94 11.21
N LEU A 90 -4.85 -10.99 11.85
CA LEU A 90 -4.25 -10.04 12.79
C LEU A 90 -4.23 -10.55 14.24
N LYS A 91 -5.09 -11.53 14.57
CA LYS A 91 -5.41 -11.98 15.94
C LYS A 91 -4.19 -12.15 16.85
N ASP A 92 -3.13 -12.79 16.35
CA ASP A 92 -1.96 -13.14 17.18
C ASP A 92 -0.82 -12.11 17.09
N ASN A 93 -0.86 -11.18 16.13
CA ASN A 93 0.23 -10.24 15.85
C ASN A 93 -0.20 -8.77 15.92
N TRP A 94 -1.37 -8.47 16.49
CA TRP A 94 -1.99 -7.14 16.45
C TRP A 94 -1.05 -6.00 16.89
N TRP A 95 -0.39 -6.14 18.04
CA TRP A 95 0.50 -5.12 18.59
C TRP A 95 1.74 -4.87 17.71
N ILE A 96 2.35 -5.93 17.20
CA ILE A 96 3.53 -5.83 16.33
C ILE A 96 3.14 -5.19 15.00
N THR A 97 1.98 -5.56 14.46
CA THR A 97 1.45 -4.95 13.23
C THR A 97 1.17 -3.46 13.44
N LEU A 98 0.54 -3.08 14.55
CA LEU A 98 0.30 -1.67 14.88
C LEU A 98 1.62 -0.89 14.98
N ALA A 99 2.60 -1.40 15.73
CA ALA A 99 3.91 -0.76 15.86
C ALA A 99 4.59 -0.59 14.48
N THR A 100 4.52 -1.61 13.64
CA THR A 100 5.06 -1.57 12.27
C THR A 100 4.39 -0.49 11.43
N ILE A 101 3.06 -0.40 11.48
CA ILE A 101 2.30 0.64 10.77
C ILE A 101 2.70 2.03 11.27
N ILE A 102 2.84 2.23 12.58
CA ILE A 102 3.27 3.51 13.16
C ILE A 102 4.65 3.91 12.63
N VAL A 103 5.62 2.99 12.59
CA VAL A 103 6.96 3.27 12.04
C VAL A 103 6.88 3.67 10.56
N VAL A 104 6.11 2.94 9.76
CA VAL A 104 5.90 3.27 8.33
C VAL A 104 5.25 4.65 8.16
N MET A 105 4.28 4.98 9.01
CA MET A 105 3.62 6.28 9.00
C MET A 105 4.58 7.41 9.38
N ILE A 106 5.48 7.19 10.36
CA ILE A 106 6.52 8.17 10.74
C ILE A 106 7.49 8.40 9.56
N ILE A 107 7.96 7.33 8.91
CA ILE A 107 8.85 7.43 7.74
C ILE A 107 8.17 8.24 6.63
N THR A 108 6.91 7.92 6.34
CA THR A 108 6.13 8.60 5.30
C THR A 108 5.89 10.07 5.67
N MET A 109 5.59 10.36 6.93
CA MET A 109 5.43 11.71 7.45
C MET A 109 6.72 12.52 7.27
N CYS A 110 7.87 12.01 7.71
CA CYS A 110 9.14 12.70 7.53
C CYS A 110 9.46 12.97 6.05
N ALA A 111 9.26 11.98 5.18
CA ALA A 111 9.49 12.13 3.74
C ALA A 111 8.57 13.20 3.11
N THR A 112 7.28 13.19 3.46
CA THR A 112 6.31 14.18 2.96
C THR A 112 6.58 15.58 3.50
N MET A 113 7.02 15.71 4.76
CA MET A 113 7.40 17.01 5.33
C MET A 113 8.54 17.65 4.55
N ILE A 114 9.59 16.88 4.19
CA ILE A 114 10.74 17.39 3.43
C ILE A 114 10.28 18.01 2.09
N VAL A 115 9.40 17.31 1.37
CA VAL A 115 8.85 17.79 0.07
C VAL A 115 8.01 19.05 0.24
N GLN A 116 7.35 19.22 1.39
CA GLN A 116 6.45 20.32 1.69
C GLN A 116 7.13 21.54 2.32
N ILE A 117 8.43 21.46 2.64
CA ILE A 117 9.19 22.58 3.23
C ILE A 117 8.98 23.90 2.47
N PRO A 118 9.08 23.97 1.13
CA PRO A 118 8.90 25.23 0.40
C PRO A 118 7.52 25.85 0.65
N SER A 119 6.47 25.02 0.66
CA SER A 119 5.09 25.43 0.95
C SER A 119 4.97 26.04 2.36
N TYR A 120 5.60 25.40 3.35
CA TYR A 120 5.57 25.86 4.74
C TYR A 120 6.37 27.15 4.96
N VAL A 121 7.52 27.31 4.29
CA VAL A 121 8.32 28.54 4.38
C VAL A 121 7.53 29.74 3.85
N VAL A 122 6.87 29.61 2.70
CA VAL A 122 6.08 30.71 2.15
C VAL A 122 4.86 31.03 3.03
N LEU A 123 4.19 29.99 3.55
CA LEU A 123 3.10 30.17 4.53
C LEU A 123 3.58 30.96 5.75
N MET A 124 4.74 30.61 6.28
CA MET A 124 5.33 31.27 7.44
C MET A 124 5.65 32.75 7.15
N ILE A 125 6.30 33.05 6.01
CA ILE A 125 6.58 34.44 5.60
C ILE A 125 5.28 35.25 5.49
N SER A 126 4.25 34.67 4.87
CA SER A 126 2.96 35.35 4.70
C SER A 126 2.28 35.68 6.04
N ALA A 127 2.40 34.79 7.04
CA ALA A 127 1.84 34.99 8.37
C ALA A 127 2.56 36.11 9.15
N PHE A 128 3.88 36.24 9.00
CA PHE A 128 4.67 37.26 9.71
C PHE A 128 4.62 38.66 9.06
N THR A 129 4.35 38.74 7.76
CA THR A 129 4.43 40.00 7.00
C THR A 129 3.09 40.71 6.82
N HIS A 130 1.98 40.11 7.29
CA HIS A 130 0.60 40.63 7.10
C HIS A 130 0.30 41.04 5.64
N LEU A 131 0.91 40.37 4.66
CA LEU A 131 0.67 40.66 3.24
C LEU A 131 -0.80 40.36 2.92
N GLU A 132 -1.52 41.35 2.40
CA GLU A 132 -2.98 41.27 2.11
C GLU A 132 -3.35 40.22 1.04
N GLN A 133 -2.37 39.58 0.40
CA GLN A 133 -2.55 38.54 -0.61
C GLN A 133 -1.56 37.39 -0.38
N PRO A 134 -1.78 36.49 0.60
CA PRO A 134 -0.92 35.33 0.82
C PRO A 134 -0.95 34.35 -0.37
N ILE A 135 -2.02 34.38 -1.16
CA ILE A 135 -2.25 33.47 -2.29
C ILE A 135 -1.99 34.20 -3.61
N THR A 136 -0.72 34.49 -3.88
CA THR A 136 -0.31 34.82 -5.25
C THR A 136 -0.44 33.57 -6.13
N LYS A 137 -0.71 33.76 -7.44
CA LYS A 137 -0.82 32.65 -8.40
C LYS A 137 0.43 31.77 -8.41
N SER A 138 1.61 32.38 -8.22
CA SER A 138 2.89 31.68 -8.08
C SER A 138 2.95 30.77 -6.85
N TYR A 139 2.47 31.24 -5.69
CA TYR A 139 2.38 30.42 -4.47
C TYR A 139 1.45 29.23 -4.66
N ALA A 140 0.26 29.45 -5.24
CA ALA A 140 -0.69 28.39 -5.50
C ALA A 140 -0.11 27.28 -6.40
N ILE A 141 0.70 27.65 -7.40
CA ILE A 141 1.41 26.70 -8.26
C ILE A 141 2.44 25.89 -7.46
N ILE A 142 3.28 26.55 -6.66
CA ILE A 142 4.31 25.88 -5.84
C ILE A 142 3.68 24.88 -4.87
N VAL A 143 2.66 25.30 -4.11
CA VAL A 143 1.97 24.44 -3.15
C VAL A 143 1.30 23.26 -3.84
N SER A 144 0.66 23.48 -4.98
CA SER A 144 0.00 22.41 -5.73
C SER A 144 1.02 21.37 -6.21
N LEU A 145 2.16 21.81 -6.76
CA LEU A 145 3.23 20.90 -7.21
C LEU A 145 3.82 20.10 -6.04
N SER A 146 4.13 20.77 -4.92
CA SER A 146 4.62 20.11 -3.70
C SER A 146 3.59 19.10 -3.16
N GLN A 147 2.30 19.43 -3.21
CA GLN A 147 1.21 18.53 -2.81
C GLN A 147 1.13 17.27 -3.67
N TYR A 148 1.17 17.42 -5.00
CA TYR A 148 1.15 16.27 -5.90
C TYR A 148 2.41 15.41 -5.77
N LEU A 149 3.58 16.03 -5.56
CA LEU A 149 4.82 15.31 -5.31
C LEU A 149 4.77 14.55 -3.98
N ALA A 150 4.26 15.17 -2.91
CA ALA A 150 4.08 14.52 -1.62
C ALA A 150 3.06 13.36 -1.71
N MET A 151 2.03 13.49 -2.54
CA MET A 151 1.06 12.42 -2.77
C MET A 151 1.72 11.15 -3.35
N LEU A 152 2.79 11.27 -4.15
CA LEU A 152 3.52 10.10 -4.66
C LEU A 152 4.19 9.28 -3.55
N LEU A 153 4.58 9.93 -2.44
CA LEU A 153 5.17 9.24 -1.29
C LEU A 153 4.19 8.32 -0.56
N MET A 154 2.88 8.44 -0.82
CA MET A 154 1.87 7.49 -0.34
C MET A 154 2.07 6.08 -0.90
N ILE A 155 2.98 5.86 -1.85
CA ILE A 155 3.34 4.51 -2.30
C ILE A 155 3.96 3.69 -1.17
N ILE A 156 4.69 4.33 -0.25
CA ILE A 156 5.37 3.69 0.88
C ILE A 156 4.38 2.94 1.78
N PRO A 157 3.34 3.57 2.36
CA PRO A 157 2.39 2.85 3.20
C PRO A 157 1.58 1.80 2.42
N ILE A 158 1.33 1.99 1.12
CA ILE A 158 0.60 1.01 0.31
C ILE A 158 1.42 -0.27 0.12
N THR A 159 2.70 -0.13 -0.25
CA THR A 159 3.59 -1.29 -0.43
C THR A 159 3.86 -1.96 0.91
N SER A 160 4.08 -1.18 1.98
CA SER A 160 4.19 -1.73 3.34
C SER A 160 2.94 -2.50 3.75
N GLY A 161 1.73 -2.01 3.45
CA GLY A 161 0.48 -2.73 3.70
C GLY A 161 0.43 -4.09 3.01
N ALA A 162 0.88 -4.17 1.75
CA ALA A 162 1.01 -5.44 1.03
C ALA A 162 2.05 -6.37 1.67
N LEU A 163 3.21 -5.85 2.09
CA LEU A 163 4.25 -6.63 2.77
C LEU A 163 3.77 -7.18 4.12
N ILE A 164 3.08 -6.36 4.92
CA ILE A 164 2.48 -6.78 6.20
C ILE A 164 1.45 -7.87 5.94
N TYR A 165 0.59 -7.71 4.92
CA TYR A 165 -0.37 -8.74 4.52
C TYR A 165 0.32 -10.08 4.22
N TYR A 166 1.32 -10.11 3.34
CA TYR A 166 2.03 -11.34 3.02
C TYR A 166 2.78 -11.94 4.21
N ASN A 167 3.35 -11.09 5.08
CA ASN A 167 4.01 -11.55 6.30
C ASN A 167 3.02 -12.28 7.24
N LEU A 168 1.85 -11.69 7.46
CA LEU A 168 0.83 -12.27 8.35
C LEU A 168 0.19 -13.52 7.76
N VAL A 169 -0.08 -13.53 6.45
CA VAL A 169 -0.61 -14.72 5.75
C VAL A 169 0.40 -15.87 5.81
N GLU A 170 1.68 -15.60 5.57
CA GLU A 170 2.72 -16.63 5.63
C GLU A 170 2.86 -17.20 7.05
N ARG A 171 2.80 -16.36 8.08
CA ARG A 171 2.82 -16.81 9.49
C ARG A 171 1.62 -17.67 9.85
N LEU A 172 0.45 -17.38 9.29
CA LEU A 172 -0.78 -18.09 9.60
C LEU A 172 -0.92 -19.40 8.82
N GLU A 173 -0.54 -19.41 7.54
CA GLU A 173 -0.88 -20.49 6.60
C GLU A 173 0.32 -21.31 6.14
N ASN A 174 1.57 -20.86 6.38
CA ASN A 174 2.82 -21.51 5.96
C ASN A 174 2.88 -21.90 4.47
N GLY A 175 2.05 -21.31 3.62
CA GLY A 175 1.86 -21.73 2.23
C GLY A 175 3.11 -21.58 1.38
N GLY A 176 3.85 -20.49 1.54
CA GLY A 176 5.12 -20.27 0.85
C GLY A 176 6.18 -21.30 1.24
N LEU A 177 6.31 -21.57 2.55
CA LEU A 177 7.22 -22.59 3.07
C LEU A 177 6.88 -23.99 2.53
N LEU A 178 5.61 -24.38 2.56
CA LEU A 178 5.16 -25.68 2.03
C LEU A 178 5.40 -25.79 0.53
N ASN A 179 5.12 -24.74 -0.25
CA ASN A 179 5.43 -24.73 -1.68
C ASN A 179 6.94 -24.85 -1.94
N ARG A 180 7.79 -24.20 -1.15
CA ARG A 180 9.24 -24.36 -1.26
C ARG A 180 9.66 -25.80 -0.98
N ILE A 181 9.16 -26.40 0.10
CA ILE A 181 9.43 -27.81 0.45
C ILE A 181 9.02 -28.75 -0.68
N ASN A 182 7.82 -28.57 -1.24
CA ASN A 182 7.33 -29.41 -2.36
C ASN A 182 8.19 -29.26 -3.63
N ASN A 183 8.79 -28.09 -3.84
CA ASN A 183 9.68 -27.83 -4.97
C ASN A 183 11.15 -28.23 -4.69
N LEU A 184 11.52 -28.56 -3.44
CA LEU A 184 12.84 -29.11 -3.13
C LEU A 184 12.97 -30.48 -3.80
N GLY A 185 13.91 -30.60 -4.73
CA GLY A 185 14.13 -31.83 -5.51
C GLY A 185 13.47 -31.87 -6.90
N GLN A 186 12.63 -30.89 -7.25
CA GLN A 186 12.05 -30.76 -8.60
C GLN A 186 12.88 -29.86 -9.53
N GLN A 187 13.74 -29.00 -8.98
CA GLN A 187 14.72 -28.24 -9.76
C GLN A 187 15.90 -29.17 -10.13
N GLY A 188 15.68 -30.00 -11.14
CA GLY A 188 16.69 -30.85 -11.74
C GLY A 188 17.88 -30.01 -12.23
N TYR A 189 19.07 -30.50 -11.93
CA TYR A 189 20.35 -30.08 -12.48
C TYR A 189 20.26 -29.80 -13.99
N GLN A 190 20.32 -28.52 -14.40
CA GLN A 190 20.67 -28.16 -15.76
C GLN A 190 22.19 -28.18 -15.84
N ALA A 191 22.77 -29.25 -16.41
CA ALA A 191 24.17 -29.25 -16.80
C ALA A 191 24.42 -28.04 -17.72
N PRO A 192 25.51 -27.29 -17.56
CA PRO A 192 25.85 -26.23 -18.50
C PRO A 192 26.03 -26.86 -19.88
N THR A 193 25.12 -26.60 -20.83
CA THR A 193 25.39 -26.87 -22.24
C THR A 193 26.41 -25.82 -22.69
N GLU A 194 27.67 -26.21 -22.60
CA GLU A 194 28.82 -25.53 -23.14
C GLU A 194 28.68 -25.43 -24.67
N ASN A 195 28.00 -24.39 -25.15
CA ASN A 195 28.02 -23.99 -26.55
C ASN A 195 29.33 -23.22 -26.79
N ILE A 196 30.42 -23.94 -27.01
CA ILE A 196 31.60 -23.39 -27.68
C ILE A 196 31.22 -23.20 -29.15
N PRO A 197 31.20 -21.97 -29.70
CA PRO A 197 30.96 -21.76 -31.11
C PRO A 197 32.15 -22.33 -31.88
N GLU A 198 31.95 -23.36 -32.71
CA GLU A 198 32.94 -23.75 -33.70
C GLU A 198 32.95 -22.69 -34.82
N GLU A 199 34.05 -21.94 -34.89
CA GLU A 199 34.36 -21.07 -36.03
C GLU A 199 34.61 -21.92 -37.28
N TYR A 200 33.81 -21.69 -38.32
CA TYR A 200 34.13 -22.01 -39.71
C TYR A 200 33.68 -20.89 -40.62
#